data_AF-B8CTX3-F1
#
_entry.id   AF-B8CTX3-F1
#
_cell.length_a   1.000
_cell.length_b   1.000
_cell.length_c   1.000
_cell.angle_alpha   90.00
_cell.angle_beta   90.00
_cell.angle_gamma   90.00
#
_symmetry.space_group_name_H-M   'P 1'
#
loop_
_entity.id
_entity.type
_entity.pdbx_description
1 polymer ?
#
loop_
_entity_poly.entity_id
_entity_poly.type
_entity_poly.pdbx_seq_one_letter_code
_entity_poly.pdbx_strand_id
1 'polypeptide(L)' 'MKLPILFSAICLAIFIGLLQGSHYFYVANADTEMGIYMTAVLVILMWMSLFGVFISLAFPKLRKVFKGVF' A
#
# COMPACT_ATOMS: atom_id res chain seq x y z
N MET A 1 -10.60 4.49 17.46
CA MET A 1 -11.18 3.80 16.30
C MET A 1 -11.07 4.58 14.99
N LYS A 2 -11.15 5.92 14.98
CA LYS A 2 -11.13 6.72 13.73
C LYS A 2 -9.76 6.82 13.03
N LEU A 3 -8.67 6.93 13.79
CA LEU A 3 -7.30 7.07 13.23
C LEU A 3 -6.86 5.89 12.34
N PRO A 4 -7.01 4.62 12.78
CA PRO A 4 -6.59 3.48 11.96
C PRO A 4 -7.41 3.33 10.68
N ILE A 5 -8.70 3.67 10.74
CA ILE A 5 -9.59 3.69 9.56
C ILE A 5 -9.15 4.79 8.58
N LEU A 6 -8.74 5.96 9.08
CA LEU A 6 -8.23 7.04 8.24
C LEU A 6 -6.92 6.62 7.53
N PHE A 7 -5.98 6.01 8.24
CA PHE A 7 -4.75 5.47 7.64
C PHE A 7 -5.05 4.40 6.59
N SER A 8 -5.97 3.49 6.90
CA SER A 8 -6.45 2.48 5.95
C SER A 8 -7.03 3.11 4.69
N ALA A 9 -7.83 4.18 4.82
CA ALA A 9 -8.43 4.86 3.67
C ALA A 9 -7.37 5.53 2.78
N ILE A 10 -6.38 6.18 3.39
CA ILE A 10 -5.27 6.82 2.65
C ILE A 10 -4.45 5.77 1.91
N CYS A 11 -4.06 4.69 2.59
CA CYS A 11 -3.32 3.59 1.97
C CYS A 11 -4.10 2.94 0.82
N LEU A 12 -5.41 2.78 0.97
CA LEU A 12 -6.27 2.24 -0.09
C LEU A 12 -6.36 3.20 -1.29
N ALA A 13 -6.47 4.50 -1.06
CA ALA A 13 -6.49 5.50 -2.13
C ALA A 13 -5.18 5.49 -2.92
N ILE A 14 -4.03 5.39 -2.23
CA ILE A 14 -2.71 5.26 -2.86
C ILE A 14 -2.62 3.97 -3.68
N PHE A 15 -3.08 2.84 -3.13
CA PHE A 15 -3.11 1.56 -3.84
C PHE A 15 -3.89 1.65 -5.14
N ILE A 16 -5.11 2.19 -5.11
CA ILE A 16 -5.98 2.32 -6.29
C ILE A 16 -5.33 3.22 -7.35
N GLY A 17 -4.76 4.36 -6.93
CA GLY A 17 -4.06 5.26 -7.85
C GLY A 17 -2.84 4.61 -8.51
N LEU A 18 -2.05 3.87 -7.73
CA LEU A 18 -0.88 3.16 -8.24
C LEU A 18 -1.24 1.96 -9.10
N LEU A 19 -2.38 1.30 -8.85
CA LEU A 19 -2.83 0.14 -9.63
C LEU A 19 -3.03 0.50 -11.11
N GLN A 20 -3.64 1.65 -11.40
CA GLN A 20 -3.74 2.14 -12.77
C GLN A 20 -2.44 2.83 -13.24
N GLY A 21 -1.86 3.70 -12.41
CA GLY A 21 -0.70 4.51 -12.80
C GLY A 21 0.54 3.69 -13.15
N SER A 22 0.81 2.60 -12.42
CA SER A 22 1.97 1.73 -12.67
C SER A 22 1.88 1.03 -14.03
N HIS A 23 0.69 0.62 -14.46
CA HIS A 23 0.49 -0.02 -15.76
C HIS A 23 0.73 0.95 -16.92
N TYR A 24 0.23 2.18 -16.83
CA TYR A 24 0.50 3.21 -17.84
C TYR A 24 1.98 3.55 -17.92
N PHE A 25 2.65 3.66 -16.77
CA PHE A 25 4.08 3.94 -16.73
C PHE A 25 4.91 2.82 -17.37
N TYR A 26 4.55 1.57 -17.09
CA TYR A 26 5.16 0.39 -17.71
C TYR A 26 5.02 0.43 -19.22
N VAL A 27 3.79 0.55 -19.73
CA VAL A 27 3.53 0.55 -21.18
C VAL A 27 4.26 1.70 -21.88
N ALA A 28 4.37 2.86 -21.25
CA ALA A 28 5.03 4.02 -21.83
C ALA A 28 6.57 3.92 -21.85
N ASN A 29 7.18 3.12 -20.97
CA ASN A 29 8.64 3.08 -20.80
C ASN A 29 9.23 1.65 -20.83
N ALA A 30 8.47 0.66 -21.32
CA ALA A 30 8.85 -0.76 -21.31
C ALA A 30 10.16 -1.03 -22.07
N ASP A 31 10.49 -0.19 -23.04
CA ASP A 31 11.66 -0.33 -23.90
C ASP A 31 12.95 0.20 -23.25
N THR A 32 12.85 0.79 -22.05
CA THR A 32 13.98 1.37 -21.33
C THR A 32 14.23 0.62 -20.03
N GLU A 33 15.51 0.32 -19.75
CA GLU A 33 15.90 -0.30 -18.48
C GLU A 33 15.43 0.54 -17.28
N MET A 34 15.56 1.87 -17.39
CA MET A 34 15.09 2.82 -16.37
C MET A 34 13.58 2.72 -16.11
N GLY A 35 12.78 2.57 -17.18
CA GLY A 35 11.34 2.39 -17.09
C GLY A 35 10.94 1.11 -16.35
N ILE A 36 11.66 0.01 -16.58
CA ILE A 36 11.45 -1.27 -15.89
C ILE A 36 11.73 -1.12 -14.39
N TYR A 37 12.87 -0.52 -14.01
CA TYR A 37 13.20 -0.31 -12.59
C TYR A 37 12.21 0.61 -11.88
N MET A 38 11.79 1.70 -12.52
CA MET A 38 10.78 2.61 -11.96
C MET A 38 9.42 1.92 -11.78
N THR A 39 9.01 1.10 -12.76
CA THR A 39 7.78 0.30 -12.65
C THR A 39 7.87 -0.65 -11.46
N ALA A 40 9.00 -1.34 -11.27
CA ALA A 40 9.19 -2.24 -10.14
C ALA A 40 9.04 -1.51 -8.78
N VAL A 41 9.63 -0.32 -8.64
CA VAL A 41 9.48 0.51 -7.43
C VAL A 41 8.02 0.91 -7.18
N LEU A 42 7.30 1.32 -8.22
CA LEU A 42 5.88 1.68 -8.12
C LEU A 42 5.02 0.48 -7.71
N VAL A 43 5.31 -0.71 -8.25
CA VAL A 43 4.63 -1.96 -7.87
C VAL A 43 4.91 -2.31 -6.42
N ILE A 44 6.16 -2.18 -5.94
CA ILE A 44 6.50 -2.40 -4.53
C ILE A 44 5.73 -1.43 -3.63
N LEU A 45 5.70 -0.13 -3.97
CA LEU A 45 4.95 0.88 -3.21
C LEU A 45 3.45 0.57 -3.19
N MET A 46 2.90 0.12 -4.31
CA MET A 46 1.51 -0.33 -4.40
C MET A 46 1.25 -1.46 -3.40
N TRP A 47 2.02 -2.53 -3.43
CA TRP A 47 1.83 -3.65 -2.49
C TRP A 47 2.04 -3.25 -1.03
N MET A 48 3.04 -2.42 -0.73
CA MET A 48 3.27 -1.88 0.62
C MET A 48 2.06 -1.08 1.13
N SER A 49 1.42 -0.29 0.27
CA SER A 49 0.21 0.45 0.63
C SER A 49 -0.95 -0.51 0.93
N LEU A 50 -1.11 -1.59 0.18
CA LEU A 50 -2.13 -2.61 0.45
C LEU A 50 -1.86 -3.32 1.78
N PHE A 51 -0.62 -3.67 2.09
CA PHE A 51 -0.26 -4.23 3.41
C PHE A 51 -0.56 -3.24 4.55
N GLY A 52 -0.33 -1.94 4.34
CA GLY A 52 -0.66 -0.89 5.29
C GLY A 52 -2.15 -0.84 5.66
N VAL A 53 -3.06 -1.16 4.72
CA VAL A 53 -4.50 -1.31 4.98
C VAL A 53 -4.75 -2.40 6.00
N PHE A 54 -4.21 -3.60 5.77
CA PHE A 54 -4.42 -4.73 6.68
C PHE A 54 -3.81 -4.49 8.07
N ILE A 55 -2.60 -3.94 8.13
CA ILE A 55 -1.90 -3.65 9.38
C ILE A 55 -2.67 -2.61 10.19
N SER A 56 -3.13 -1.52 9.56
CA SER A 56 -3.87 -0.46 10.25
C SER A 56 -5.22 -0.96 10.78
N LEU A 57 -5.93 -1.81 10.04
CA LEU A 57 -7.18 -2.42 10.49
C LEU A 57 -7.01 -3.50 11.57
N ALA A 58 -5.89 -4.24 11.55
CA ALA A 58 -5.57 -5.26 12.54
C ALA A 58 -5.02 -4.67 13.86
N PHE A 59 -4.43 -3.48 13.81
CA PHE A 59 -3.79 -2.81 14.95
C PHE A 59 -4.67 -2.69 16.22
N PRO A 60 -5.97 -2.32 16.12
CA PRO A 60 -6.84 -2.25 17.30
C PRO A 60 -7.08 -3.61 17.96
N LYS A 61 -7.13 -4.69 17.17
CA LYS A 61 -7.31 -6.07 17.67
C LYS A 61 -6.01 -6.59 18.28
N LEU A 62 -4.88 -6.40 17.61
CA LEU A 62 -3.54 -6.74 18.13
C LEU A 62 -3.24 -6.00 19.44
N ARG A 63 -3.56 -4.70 19.52
CA ARG A 63 -3.37 -3.91 20.74
C ARG A 63 -4.25 -4.38 21.90
N LYS A 64 -5.46 -4.89 21.63
CA LYS A 64 -6.33 -5.49 22.66
C LYS A 64 -5.78 -6.81 23.18
N VAL A 65 -5.27 -7.67 22.29
CA VAL A 65 -4.62 -8.93 22.68
C VAL A 65 -3.37 -8.66 23.52
N PHE A 66 -2.49 -7.75 23.08
CA PHE A 66 -1.27 -7.40 23.83
C PHE A 66 -1.56 -6.75 25.19
N LYS A 67 -2.63 -5.95 25.32
CA LYS A 67 -3.05 -5.37 26.60
C LYS A 67 -3.84 -6.32 27.50
N GLY A 68 -4.33 -7.44 26.99
CA GLY A 68 -5.03 -8.46 27.80
C GLY A 68 -4.12 -9.59 28.26
N VAL A 69 -2.87 -9.62 27.78
CA VAL A 69 -1.83 -10.58 28.15
C VAL A 69 -0.90 -10.02 29.24
N PHE A 70 -0.96 -8.71 29.50
CA PHE A 70 -0.37 -8.02 30.66
C PHE A 70 -1.47 -7.50 31.56
#